data_AF-A0A535UE26-F1
#
_entry.id   AF-A0A535UE26-F1
#
_cell.length_a   1.000
_cell.length_b   1.000
_cell.length_c   1.000
_cell.angle_alpha   90.00
_cell.angle_beta   90.00
_cell.angle_gamma   90.00
#
_symmetry.space_group_name_H-M   'P 1'
#
loop_
_entity.id
_entity.type
_entity.pdbx_description
1 polymer ?
#
loop_
_entity_poly.entity_id
_entity_poly.type
_entity_poly.pdbx_seq_one_letter_code
_entity_poly.pdbx_strand_id
1 'polypeptide(L)'
;MTLHTVRRRAAVALALALGFYALSDILLWQRIFEAHKLSAFDSEYQTGHVAILVGLIGVGAVLLIDSGLWALWFGGALYTMAFGGAADVLYYWFDGRPIPDVLPWLDRSRLIFIRPFGGDVTNADVLASAAFWLGVWLAALLLFPRIRLRR
;
A
#
# COMPACT_ATOMS: atom_id res chain seq x y z
N MET A 1 -24.62 1.99 -13.32
CA MET A 1 -24.17 1.27 -12.09
C MET A 1 -24.49 2.13 -10.87
N THR A 2 -25.01 1.56 -9.78
CA THR A 2 -25.27 2.35 -8.57
C THR A 2 -23.95 2.74 -7.89
N LEU A 3 -23.92 3.89 -7.23
CA LEU A 3 -22.73 4.43 -6.53
C LEU A 3 -22.18 3.45 -5.49
N HIS A 4 -23.07 2.71 -4.82
CA HIS A 4 -22.73 1.69 -3.83
C HIS A 4 -21.91 0.54 -4.45
N THR A 5 -22.28 0.11 -5.66
CA THR A 5 -21.57 -0.97 -6.37
C THR A 5 -20.18 -0.52 -6.84
N VAL A 6 -20.02 0.74 -7.26
CA VAL A 6 -18.70 1.30 -7.66
C VAL A 6 -17.74 1.35 -6.47
N ARG A 7 -18.21 1.84 -5.31
CA ARG A 7 -17.38 1.88 -4.09
C ARG A 7 -16.91 0.53 -3.65
N ARG A 8 -17.85 -0.43 -3.59
CA ARG A 8 -17.52 -1.80 -3.20
C ARG A 8 -16.48 -2.39 -4.16
N ARG A 9 -16.63 -2.18 -5.47
CA ARG A 9 -15.64 -2.62 -6.45
C ARG A 9 -14.28 -1.96 -6.25
N ALA A 10 -14.22 -0.64 -6.06
CA ALA A 10 -12.95 0.07 -5.83
C ALA A 10 -12.26 -0.37 -4.54
N ALA A 11 -13.01 -0.54 -3.44
CA ALA A 11 -12.48 -1.02 -2.17
C ALA A 11 -11.98 -2.47 -2.26
N VAL A 12 -12.73 -3.35 -2.91
CA VAL A 12 -12.31 -4.74 -3.16
C VAL A 12 -11.07 -4.78 -4.06
N ALA A 13 -11.04 -3.98 -5.12
CA ALA A 13 -9.87 -3.88 -5.98
C ALA A 13 -8.64 -3.41 -5.21
N LEU A 14 -8.77 -2.41 -4.34
CA LEU A 14 -7.69 -1.92 -3.48
C LEU A 14 -7.18 -3.03 -2.55
N ALA A 15 -8.08 -3.73 -1.87
CA ALA A 15 -7.71 -4.82 -0.96
C ALA A 15 -6.98 -5.95 -1.68
N LEU A 16 -7.45 -6.34 -2.87
CA LEU A 16 -6.78 -7.35 -3.70
C LEU A 16 -5.41 -6.86 -4.18
N ALA A 17 -5.33 -5.62 -4.68
CA ALA A 17 -4.07 -5.06 -5.19
C ALA A 17 -3.01 -4.94 -4.10
N LEU A 18 -3.37 -4.43 -2.91
CA LEU A 18 -2.47 -4.40 -1.75
C LEU A 18 -2.05 -5.81 -1.33
N GLY A 19 -3.00 -6.75 -1.34
CA GLY A 19 -2.70 -8.13 -1.00
C GLY A 19 -1.69 -8.77 -1.97
N PHE A 20 -1.90 -8.62 -3.27
CA PHE A 20 -0.96 -9.09 -4.29
C PHE A 20 0.39 -8.37 -4.23
N TYR A 21 0.40 -7.07 -3.94
CA TYR A 21 1.62 -6.32 -3.78
C TYR A 21 2.47 -6.88 -2.63
N ALA A 22 1.88 -7.04 -1.44
CA ALA A 22 2.56 -7.62 -0.27
C ALA A 22 2.98 -9.08 -0.50
N LEU A 23 2.13 -9.91 -1.14
CA LEU A 23 2.49 -11.28 -1.48
C LEU A 23 3.64 -11.35 -2.49
N SER A 24 3.68 -10.44 -3.46
CA SER A 24 4.79 -10.38 -4.41
C SER A 24 6.11 -10.05 -3.71
N ASP A 25 6.06 -9.19 -2.69
CA ASP A 25 7.22 -8.88 -1.87
C ASP A 25 7.70 -10.11 -1.10
N ILE A 26 6.80 -10.85 -0.44
CA ILE A 26 7.17 -12.11 0.24
C ILE A 26 7.78 -13.11 -0.75
N LEU A 27 7.11 -13.38 -1.87
CA LEU A 27 7.57 -14.40 -2.82
C LEU A 27 8.91 -14.05 -3.45
N LEU A 28 9.17 -12.77 -3.70
CA LEU A 28 10.41 -12.33 -4.33
C LEU A 28 11.49 -12.05 -3.29
N TRP A 29 11.24 -11.15 -2.34
CA TRP A 29 12.22 -10.78 -1.33
C TRP A 29 12.54 -11.93 -0.37
N GLN A 30 11.55 -12.43 0.38
CA GLN A 30 11.79 -13.45 1.40
C GLN A 30 12.21 -14.78 0.79
N ARG A 31 11.45 -15.27 -0.20
CA ARG A 31 11.63 -16.63 -0.71
C ARG A 31 12.74 -16.76 -1.74
N ILE A 32 13.15 -15.68 -2.41
CA ILE A 32 14.24 -15.71 -3.39
C ILE A 32 15.44 -14.92 -2.87
N PHE A 33 15.30 -13.61 -2.60
CA PHE A 33 16.46 -12.76 -2.30
C PHE A 33 17.11 -13.09 -0.95
N GLU A 34 16.35 -13.15 0.14
CA GLU A 34 16.89 -13.48 1.46
C GLU A 34 17.37 -14.93 1.52
N ALA A 35 16.55 -15.88 1.04
CA ALA A 35 16.89 -17.31 1.02
C ALA A 35 18.19 -17.62 0.26
N HIS A 36 18.52 -16.84 -0.77
CA HIS A 36 19.73 -17.03 -1.60
C HIS A 36 20.80 -15.96 -1.39
N LYS A 37 20.67 -15.11 -0.35
CA LYS A 37 21.64 -14.06 0.02
C LYS A 37 21.95 -13.08 -1.12
N LEU A 38 20.93 -12.66 -1.86
CA LEU A 38 21.03 -11.79 -3.04
C LEU A 38 20.89 -10.29 -2.69
N SER A 39 21.21 -9.89 -1.46
CA SER A 39 21.08 -8.49 -1.00
C SER A 39 21.92 -7.49 -1.81
N ALA A 40 22.94 -7.96 -2.55
CA ALA A 40 23.71 -7.14 -3.48
C ALA A 40 22.86 -6.57 -4.64
N PHE A 41 21.69 -7.17 -4.93
CA PHE A 41 20.77 -6.78 -6.00
C PHE A 41 19.51 -6.07 -5.46
N ASP A 42 19.58 -5.49 -4.26
CA ASP A 42 18.44 -4.79 -3.65
C ASP A 42 17.92 -3.65 -4.56
N SER A 43 18.81 -2.89 -5.21
CA SER A 43 18.38 -1.81 -6.11
C SER A 43 17.53 -2.31 -7.28
N GLU A 44 17.92 -3.42 -7.90
CA GLU A 44 17.19 -4.07 -8.99
C GLU A 44 15.85 -4.61 -8.49
N TYR A 45 15.85 -5.23 -7.31
CA TYR A 45 14.63 -5.68 -6.65
C TYR A 45 13.65 -4.52 -6.43
N GLN A 46 14.09 -3.43 -5.79
CA GLN A 46 13.24 -2.26 -5.50
C GLN A 46 12.67 -1.65 -6.78
N THR A 47 13.48 -1.58 -7.85
CA THR A 47 13.01 -1.09 -9.15
C THR A 47 11.91 -1.96 -9.73
N GLY A 48 12.10 -3.30 -9.69
CA GLY A 48 11.08 -4.26 -10.13
C GLY A 48 9.82 -4.20 -9.27
N HIS A 49 9.98 -4.07 -7.96
CA HIS A 49 8.87 -3.98 -7.02
C HIS A 49 8.04 -2.70 -7.23
N VAL A 50 8.68 -1.56 -7.51
CA VAL A 50 7.98 -0.34 -7.94
C VAL A 50 7.24 -0.54 -9.27
N ALA A 51 7.83 -1.26 -10.23
CA ALA A 51 7.16 -1.56 -11.49
C ALA A 51 5.88 -2.40 -11.30
N ILE A 52 5.88 -3.35 -10.35
CA ILE A 52 4.67 -4.11 -9.96
C ILE A 52 3.59 -3.15 -9.44
N LEU A 53 3.94 -2.22 -8.54
CA LEU A 53 2.99 -1.23 -8.01
C LEU A 53 2.39 -0.37 -9.12
N VAL A 54 3.23 0.16 -10.01
CA VAL A 54 2.78 0.97 -11.15
C VAL A 54 1.87 0.16 -12.07
N GLY A 55 2.19 -1.12 -12.32
CA GLY A 55 1.36 -2.03 -13.07
C GLY A 55 -0.01 -2.25 -12.43
N LEU A 56 -0.06 -2.51 -11.12
CA LEU A 56 -1.31 -2.68 -10.37
C LEU A 56 -2.16 -1.39 -10.38
N ILE A 57 -1.54 -0.22 -10.22
CA ILE A 57 -2.20 1.08 -10.35
C ILE A 57 -2.77 1.24 -11.76
N GLY A 58 -1.98 0.96 -12.80
CA GLY A 58 -2.40 1.08 -14.20
C GLY A 58 -3.56 0.16 -14.56
N VAL A 59 -3.49 -1.11 -14.17
CA VAL A 59 -4.58 -2.08 -14.39
C VAL A 59 -5.84 -1.63 -13.67
N GLY A 60 -5.75 -1.23 -12.40
CA GLY A 60 -6.91 -0.73 -11.66
C GLY A 60 -7.48 0.57 -12.25
N ALA A 61 -6.64 1.47 -12.76
CA ALA A 61 -7.08 2.68 -13.45
C ALA A 61 -7.87 2.37 -14.72
N VAL A 62 -7.43 1.39 -15.53
CA VAL A 62 -8.16 0.92 -16.71
C VAL A 62 -9.49 0.28 -16.30
N LEU A 63 -9.49 -0.62 -15.32
CA LEU A 63 -10.71 -1.33 -14.87
C LEU A 63 -11.75 -0.40 -14.21
N LEU A 64 -11.31 0.75 -13.70
CA LEU A 64 -12.15 1.75 -13.04
C LEU A 64 -12.30 3.04 -13.87
N ILE A 65 -11.88 3.08 -15.13
CA ILE A 65 -11.82 4.30 -15.93
C ILE A 65 -13.19 5.01 -16.03
N ASP A 66 -14.25 4.23 -16.23
CA ASP A 66 -15.63 4.73 -16.29
C ASP A 66 -16.16 5.21 -14.92
N SER A 67 -15.43 4.94 -13.85
CA SER A 67 -15.77 5.34 -12.48
C SER A 67 -15.12 6.68 -12.08
N GLY A 68 -14.34 7.31 -12.97
CA GLY A 68 -13.79 8.66 -12.81
C GLY A 68 -12.97 8.82 -11.54
N LEU A 69 -13.47 9.65 -10.60
CA LEU A 69 -12.79 9.93 -9.31
C LEU A 69 -12.46 8.68 -8.51
N TRP A 70 -13.18 7.57 -8.70
CA TRP A 70 -12.87 6.31 -8.01
C TRP A 70 -11.60 5.63 -8.54
N ALA A 71 -11.23 5.84 -9.80
CA ALA A 71 -9.93 5.40 -10.32
C ALA A 71 -8.78 6.19 -9.67
N LEU A 72 -8.95 7.51 -9.50
CA LEU A 72 -7.99 8.36 -8.80
C LEU A 72 -7.90 7.99 -7.31
N TRP A 73 -9.05 7.76 -6.66
CA TRP A 73 -9.11 7.29 -5.28
C TRP A 73 -8.37 5.97 -5.12
N PHE A 74 -8.58 5.01 -6.02
CA PHE A 74 -7.88 3.72 -6.00
C PHE A 74 -6.37 3.88 -6.15
N GLY A 75 -5.91 4.65 -7.15
CA GLY A 75 -4.48 4.85 -7.38
C GLY A 75 -3.78 5.56 -6.22
N GLY A 76 -4.39 6.62 -5.69
CA GLY A 76 -3.89 7.34 -4.52
C GLY A 76 -3.86 6.47 -3.27
N ALA A 77 -4.93 5.70 -3.02
CA ALA A 77 -5.00 4.77 -1.90
C ALA A 77 -3.93 3.69 -1.98
N LEU A 78 -3.81 3.03 -3.14
CA LEU A 78 -2.82 1.98 -3.34
C LEU A 78 -1.40 2.50 -3.17
N TYR A 79 -1.05 3.63 -3.79
CA TYR A 79 0.28 4.23 -3.70
C TYR A 79 0.65 4.59 -2.25
N THR A 80 -0.23 5.32 -1.57
CA THR A 80 0.08 5.81 -0.20
C THR A 80 0.03 4.70 0.84
N MET A 81 -0.83 3.69 0.68
CA MET A 81 -0.83 2.52 1.57
C MET A 81 0.38 1.61 1.31
N ALA A 82 0.84 1.50 0.07
CA ALA A 82 2.05 0.75 -0.27
C ALA A 82 3.30 1.33 0.40
N PHE A 83 3.51 2.65 0.30
CA PHE A 83 4.70 3.30 0.88
C PHE A 83 4.51 3.81 2.32
N GLY A 84 3.27 3.84 2.81
CA GLY A 84 2.89 4.33 4.13
C GLY A 84 2.76 3.23 5.19
N GLY A 85 3.43 2.10 5.02
CA GLY A 85 3.50 1.04 6.04
C GLY A 85 2.40 -0.01 5.97
N ALA A 86 1.30 0.20 5.23
CA ALA A 86 0.22 -0.78 5.22
C ALA A 86 0.61 -2.05 4.44
N ALA A 87 1.39 -1.92 3.36
CA ALA A 87 1.95 -3.09 2.67
C ALA A 87 2.95 -3.85 3.56
N ASP A 88 3.78 -3.16 4.33
CA ASP A 88 4.71 -3.78 5.29
C ASP A 88 3.97 -4.56 6.39
N VAL A 89 2.88 -4.00 6.93
CA VAL A 89 2.03 -4.71 7.90
C VAL A 89 1.43 -5.97 7.27
N LEU A 90 0.91 -5.88 6.04
CA LEU A 90 0.37 -7.03 5.32
C LEU A 90 1.44 -8.07 5.02
N TYR A 91 2.65 -7.64 4.67
CA TYR A 91 3.79 -8.50 4.42
C TYR A 91 4.09 -9.40 5.63
N TYR A 92 4.30 -8.80 6.81
CA TYR A 92 4.61 -9.58 8.01
C TYR A 92 3.44 -10.46 8.44
N TRP A 93 2.21 -9.93 8.31
CA TRP A 93 1.02 -10.67 8.66
C TRP A 93 0.81 -11.90 7.76
N PHE A 94 0.96 -11.77 6.44
CA PHE A 94 0.84 -12.87 5.50
C PHE A 94 2.00 -13.85 5.56
N ASP A 95 3.21 -13.38 5.88
CA ASP A 95 4.36 -14.27 6.09
C ASP A 95 4.30 -15.01 7.45
N GLY A 96 3.34 -14.65 8.31
CA GLY A 96 3.14 -15.27 9.62
C GLY A 96 4.25 -14.94 10.62
N ARG A 97 4.90 -13.78 10.48
CA ARG A 97 6.01 -13.33 11.32
C ARG A 97 5.65 -12.06 12.09
N PRO A 98 6.21 -11.86 13.29
CA PRO A 98 6.09 -10.59 13.97
C PRO A 98 6.81 -9.50 13.17
N ILE A 99 6.26 -8.28 13.21
CA ILE A 99 6.93 -7.09 12.69
C ILE A 99 8.15 -6.82 13.60
N PRO A 100 9.38 -6.72 13.06
CA PRO A 100 10.58 -6.41 13.85
C PRO A 100 10.43 -5.11 14.63
N ASP A 101 11.03 -5.03 15.82
CA ASP A 101 10.97 -3.80 16.63
C ASP A 101 11.57 -2.59 15.90
N VAL A 102 12.53 -2.84 15.01
CA VAL A 102 13.24 -1.82 14.24
C VAL A 102 13.34 -2.24 12.78
N LEU A 103 13.02 -1.32 11.87
CA LEU A 103 12.99 -1.49 10.42
C LEU A 103 13.84 -0.40 9.73
N PRO A 104 15.18 -0.44 9.85
CA PRO A 104 16.07 0.63 9.38
C PRO A 104 16.00 0.85 7.85
N TRP A 105 15.59 -0.16 7.08
CA TRP A 105 15.40 -0.02 5.63
C TRP A 105 14.22 0.90 5.26
N LEU A 106 13.29 1.16 6.19
CA LEU A 106 12.16 2.07 5.98
C LEU A 106 12.49 3.54 6.29
N ASP A 107 13.71 3.85 6.75
CA ASP A 107 14.09 5.20 7.18
C ASP A 107 13.98 6.27 6.09
N ARG A 108 14.06 5.86 4.83
CA ARG A 108 13.95 6.77 3.69
C ARG A 108 12.50 6.99 3.25
N SER A 109 11.54 6.25 3.80
CA SER A 109 10.13 6.42 3.45
C SER A 109 9.62 7.76 3.96
N ARG A 110 9.13 8.59 3.03
CA ARG A 110 8.53 9.89 3.34
C ARG A 110 7.08 9.80 3.79
N LEU A 111 6.43 8.65 3.56
CA LEU A 111 5.03 8.44 3.95
C LEU A 111 4.87 7.80 5.32
N ILE A 112 5.96 7.27 5.89
CA ILE A 112 6.06 6.88 7.30
C ILE A 112 6.59 8.08 8.09
N PHE A 113 5.69 9.03 8.35
CA PHE A 113 6.04 10.35 8.91
C PHE A 113 5.66 10.51 10.39
N ILE A 114 4.94 9.55 10.98
CA ILE A 114 4.65 9.53 12.41
C ILE A 114 5.83 8.85 13.09
N ARG A 115 6.94 9.58 13.24
CA ARG A 115 8.16 9.10 13.91
C ARG A 115 8.94 10.24 14.56
N PRO A 116 9.80 9.97 15.56
CA PRO A 116 10.71 10.96 16.12
C PRO A 116 11.65 11.54 15.05
N PHE A 117 12.13 12.78 15.24
CA PHE A 117 13.02 13.50 14.30
C PHE A 117 14.42 12.87 14.11
N GLY A 118 14.68 11.69 14.67
CA GLY A 118 15.90 10.91 14.48
C GLY A 118 15.75 9.50 15.06
N GLY A 119 16.46 8.54 14.44
CA GLY A 119 16.41 7.11 14.78
C GLY A 119 15.76 6.26 13.70
N ASP A 120 16.00 4.95 13.80
CA ASP A 120 15.44 3.94 12.90
C ASP A 120 13.91 3.84 13.07
N VAL A 121 13.18 3.63 11.98
CA VAL A 121 11.73 3.36 12.00
C VAL A 121 11.42 2.15 12.89
N THR A 122 10.42 2.27 13.75
CA THR A 122 9.95 1.18 14.62
C THR A 122 8.67 0.52 14.11
N ASN A 123 8.33 -0.67 14.63
CA ASN A 123 7.03 -1.29 14.36
C ASN A 123 5.84 -0.39 14.71
N ALA A 124 5.93 0.40 15.78
CA ALA A 124 4.90 1.32 16.22
C ALA A 124 4.69 2.46 15.20
N ASP A 125 5.78 3.00 14.64
CA ASP A 125 5.72 4.05 13.61
C ASP A 125 5.05 3.54 12.33
N VAL A 126 5.38 2.31 11.92
CA VAL A 126 4.76 1.63 10.76
C VAL A 126 3.27 1.41 11.00
N LEU A 127 2.88 0.86 12.16
CA LEU A 127 1.47 0.63 12.50
C LEU A 127 0.68 1.94 12.59
N ALA A 128 1.26 2.99 13.18
CA ALA A 128 0.64 4.31 13.27
C ALA A 128 0.44 4.93 11.88
N SER A 129 1.46 4.86 11.01
CA SER A 129 1.37 5.36 9.64
C SER A 129 0.35 4.57 8.81
N ALA A 130 0.35 3.24 8.91
CA ALA A 130 -0.61 2.37 8.23
C ALA A 130 -2.05 2.69 8.68
N ALA A 131 -2.27 2.84 9.98
CA ALA A 131 -3.57 3.22 10.55
C ALA A 131 -4.01 4.61 10.08
N PHE A 132 -3.09 5.58 10.02
CA PHE A 132 -3.37 6.90 9.49
C PHE A 132 -3.84 6.85 8.03
N TRP A 133 -3.07 6.22 7.14
CA TRP A 133 -3.40 6.15 5.72
C TRP A 133 -4.70 5.38 5.47
N LEU A 134 -4.91 4.28 6.18
CA LEU A 134 -6.18 3.55 6.15
C LEU A 134 -7.34 4.47 6.58
N GLY A 135 -7.17 5.23 7.66
CA GLY A 135 -8.16 6.20 8.14
C GLY A 135 -8.49 7.28 7.11
N VAL A 136 -7.47 7.87 6.47
CA VAL A 136 -7.64 8.88 5.41
C VAL A 136 -8.48 8.32 4.26
N TRP A 137 -8.16 7.14 3.76
CA TRP A 137 -8.87 6.57 2.60
C TRP A 137 -10.25 6.03 2.95
N LEU A 138 -10.45 5.49 4.15
CA LEU A 138 -11.78 5.15 4.66
C LEU A 138 -12.65 6.40 4.80
N ALA A 139 -12.11 7.49 5.37
CA ALA A 139 -12.83 8.75 5.46
C ALA A 139 -13.20 9.27 4.05
N ALA A 140 -12.26 9.25 3.11
CA ALA A 140 -12.53 9.62 1.72
C ALA A 140 -13.63 8.74 1.10
N LEU A 141 -13.56 7.41 1.27
CA LEU A 141 -14.56 6.46 0.76
C LEU A 141 -15.99 6.78 1.26
N LEU A 142 -16.10 7.22 2.52
CA LEU A 142 -17.38 7.55 3.17
C LEU A 142 -17.88 8.97 2.82
N LEU A 143 -16.98 9.93 2.60
CA LEU A 143 -17.32 11.36 2.44
C LEU A 143 -17.50 11.80 0.98
N PHE A 144 -16.75 11.24 0.03
CA PHE A 144 -16.85 11.55 -1.41
C PHE A 144 -18.28 11.61 -2.00
N PRO A 145 -19.23 10.69 -1.66
CA PRO A 145 -20.65 10.84 -2.02
C PRO A 145 -21.32 12.16 -1.67
N ARG A 146 -21.06 12.67 -0.46
CA ARG A 146 -21.85 13.77 0.11
C ARG A 146 -21.56 15.08 -0.63
N ILE A 147 -20.38 15.16 -1.23
CA ILE A 147 -19.89 16.34 -1.96
C ILE A 147 -20.55 16.42 -3.35
N ARG A 148 -20.91 15.30 -3.98
CA ARG A 148 -21.54 15.26 -5.32
C ARG A 148 -23.07 15.40 -5.32
N LEU A 149 -23.74 15.13 -4.19
CA LEU A 149 -25.20 15.28 -4.04
C LEU A 149 -25.65 16.71 -3.73
N ARG A 150 -24.72 17.67 -3.63
CA ARG A 150 -25.00 19.11 -3.41
C ARG A 150 -24.94 19.96 -4.69
N ARG A 151 -25.17 19.36 -5.86
CA ARG A 151 -25.38 20.10 -7.11
C ARG A 151 -26.76 19.80 -7.67
#